data_AF-A0A5K7ZWB7-F1
#
_entry.id   AF-A0A5K7ZWB7-F1
#
_cell.length_a   1.000
_cell.length_b   1.000
_cell.length_c   1.000
_cell.angle_alpha   90.00
_cell.angle_beta   90.00
_cell.angle_gamma   90.00
#
_symmetry.space_group_name_H-M   'P 1'
#
loop_
_entity.id
_entity.type
_entity.pdbx_description
1 polymer ?
#
loop_
_entity_poly.entity_id
_entity_poly.type
_entity_poly.pdbx_seq_one_letter_code
_entity_poly.pdbx_strand_id
1 'polypeptide(L)'
;MNFKKIVDRIIEVTGYAQKDVANEVFNIKANNLSNRIKRNSVDVDKLIDWASDNSVNLNWLLTGKGEPYLSAVENGSKFQNIVELEHLSIVKTFKNKSLAKELNEILKKIEDIDGEHLREVKGLLRSELSRLQGSVSKKTSLARK
;
A
#
# COMPACT_ATOMS: atom_id res chain seq x y z
N MET A 1 12.59 -6.43 20.67
CA MET A 1 12.25 -6.42 19.22
C MET A 1 12.84 -7.66 18.57
N ASN A 2 12.03 -8.50 17.92
CA ASN A 2 12.47 -9.76 17.30
C ASN A 2 12.19 -9.70 15.80
N PHE A 3 13.24 -9.74 14.98
CA PHE A 3 13.15 -9.54 13.55
C PHE A 3 12.36 -10.65 12.85
N LYS A 4 12.47 -11.90 13.31
CA LYS A 4 11.67 -13.01 12.78
C LYS A 4 10.17 -12.71 12.93
N LYS A 5 9.75 -12.26 14.13
CA LYS A 5 8.35 -11.90 14.38
C LYS A 5 7.86 -10.71 13.53
N ILE A 6 8.74 -9.76 13.21
CA ILE A 6 8.42 -8.66 12.30
C ILE A 6 8.16 -9.20 10.90
N VAL A 7 9.06 -10.04 10.38
CA VAL A 7 8.91 -10.68 9.06
C VAL A 7 7.65 -11.54 8.99
N ASP A 8 7.36 -12.34 10.03
CA ASP A 8 6.15 -13.17 10.11
C ASP A 8 4.87 -12.30 10.01
N ARG A 9 4.84 -11.12 10.64
CA ARG A 9 3.72 -10.16 10.57
C ARG A 9 3.61 -9.45 9.22
N ILE A 10 4.73 -9.14 8.57
CA ILE A 10 4.71 -8.64 7.19
C ILE A 10 4.04 -9.67 6.28
N ILE A 11 4.43 -10.94 6.42
CA ILE A 11 3.82 -12.05 5.67
C ILE A 11 2.32 -12.15 5.94
N GLU A 12 1.89 -12.01 7.20
CA GLU A 12 0.49 -12.04 7.60
C GLU A 12 -0.37 -10.99 6.87
N VAL A 13 0.10 -9.73 6.80
CA VAL A 13 -0.69 -8.64 6.20
C VAL A 13 -0.58 -8.54 4.67
N THR A 14 0.45 -9.15 4.08
CA THR A 14 0.71 -9.08 2.63
C THR A 14 0.41 -10.36 1.87
N GLY A 15 0.43 -11.51 2.54
CA GLY A 15 0.44 -12.83 1.91
C GLY A 15 1.75 -13.19 1.20
N TYR A 16 2.82 -12.41 1.38
CA TYR A 16 4.11 -12.64 0.73
C TYR A 16 4.80 -13.91 1.18
N ALA A 17 5.58 -14.55 0.30
CA ALA A 17 6.58 -15.49 0.76
C ALA A 17 7.79 -14.73 1.31
N GLN A 18 8.60 -15.38 2.15
CA GLN A 18 9.79 -14.74 2.76
C GLN A 18 10.77 -14.17 1.71
N LYS A 19 10.87 -14.76 0.52
CA LYS A 19 11.68 -14.24 -0.59
C LYS A 19 11.15 -12.91 -1.14
N ASP A 20 9.83 -12.74 -1.14
CA ASP A 20 9.17 -11.53 -1.63
C ASP A 20 9.32 -10.43 -0.58
N VAL A 21 9.23 -10.76 0.71
CA VAL A 21 9.59 -9.82 1.79
C VAL A 21 11.03 -9.30 1.65
N ALA A 22 11.97 -10.16 1.27
CA ALA A 22 13.35 -9.73 1.06
C ALA A 22 13.47 -8.67 -0.04
N ASN A 23 12.74 -8.86 -1.14
CA ASN A 23 12.78 -7.98 -2.31
C ASN A 23 11.92 -6.73 -2.11
N GLU A 24 10.62 -6.91 -1.86
CA GLU A 24 9.61 -5.86 -1.87
C GLU A 24 9.70 -4.93 -0.65
N VAL A 25 10.18 -5.44 0.50
CA VAL A 25 10.28 -4.62 1.74
C VAL A 25 11.70 -4.12 1.97
N PHE A 26 12.68 -5.03 1.88
CA PHE A 26 14.05 -4.72 2.26
C PHE A 26 14.99 -4.46 1.07
N ASN A 27 14.55 -4.69 -0.16
CA ASN A 27 15.37 -4.56 -1.37
C ASN A 27 16.71 -5.31 -1.27
N ILE A 28 16.66 -6.56 -0.77
CA ILE A 28 17.81 -7.45 -0.60
C ILE A 28 17.51 -8.86 -1.12
N LYS A 29 18.57 -9.63 -1.34
CA LYS A 29 18.45 -11.06 -1.67
C LYS A 29 17.91 -11.86 -0.48
N ALA A 30 17.16 -12.92 -0.76
CA ALA A 30 16.55 -13.78 0.26
C ALA A 30 17.57 -14.42 1.24
N ASN A 31 18.79 -14.71 0.78
CA ASN A 31 19.86 -15.21 1.65
C ASN A 31 20.34 -14.15 2.66
N ASN A 32 20.37 -12.88 2.27
CA ASN A 32 20.74 -11.77 3.12
C ASN A 32 19.65 -11.54 4.18
N LEU A 33 18.37 -11.57 3.80
CA LEU A 33 17.26 -11.51 4.76
C LEU A 33 17.35 -12.66 5.78
N SER A 34 17.57 -13.89 5.32
CA SER A 34 17.69 -15.05 6.21
C SER A 34 18.84 -14.91 7.22
N ASN A 35 19.98 -14.38 6.80
CA ASN A 35 21.11 -14.09 7.68
C ASN A 35 20.80 -12.99 8.70
N ARG A 36 20.12 -11.92 8.26
CA ARG A 36 19.67 -10.84 9.14
C ARG A 36 18.66 -11.29 10.18
N ILE A 37 17.71 -12.16 9.80
CA ILE A 37 16.75 -12.79 10.73
C ILE A 37 17.50 -13.58 11.81
N LYS A 38 18.47 -14.44 11.43
CA LYS A 38 19.29 -15.20 12.38
C LYS A 38 20.09 -14.31 13.33
N ARG A 39 20.59 -13.18 12.83
CA ARG A 39 21.35 -12.19 13.61
C ARG A 39 20.48 -11.17 14.35
N ASN A 40 19.15 -11.27 14.22
CA ASN A 40 18.19 -10.31 14.75
C ASN A 40 18.50 -8.85 14.37
N SER A 41 19.04 -8.61 13.17
CA SER A 41 19.45 -7.29 12.67
C SER A 41 18.38 -6.73 11.73
N VAL A 42 17.65 -5.72 12.22
CA VAL A 42 16.55 -5.08 11.50
C VAL A 42 17.08 -3.84 10.77
N ASP A 43 16.72 -3.70 9.50
CA ASP A 43 16.83 -2.44 8.78
C ASP A 43 15.59 -1.60 9.09
N VAL A 44 15.69 -0.73 10.09
CA VAL A 44 14.55 0.01 10.64
C VAL A 44 14.06 1.06 9.65
N ASP A 45 14.97 1.70 8.91
CA ASP A 45 14.61 2.73 7.92
C ASP A 45 13.73 2.13 6.83
N LYS A 46 14.14 0.99 6.25
CA LYS A 46 13.32 0.26 5.26
C LYS A 46 11.97 -0.19 5.81
N LEU A 47 11.94 -0.59 7.08
CA LEU A 47 10.70 -1.03 7.73
C LEU A 47 9.73 0.14 7.94
N ILE A 48 10.23 1.31 8.32
CA ILE A 48 9.43 2.53 8.51
C ILE A 48 8.86 3.00 7.16
N ASP A 49 9.71 3.10 6.14
CA ASP A 49 9.31 3.51 4.80
C ASP A 49 8.18 2.60 4.29
N TRP A 50 8.40 1.29 4.35
CA TRP A 50 7.40 0.32 3.88
C TRP A 50 6.10 0.37 4.70
N ALA A 51 6.19 0.48 6.03
CA ALA A 51 5.00 0.55 6.87
C ALA A 51 4.17 1.81 6.58
N SER A 52 4.82 2.94 6.36
CA SER A 52 4.19 4.20 5.97
C SER A 52 3.48 4.08 4.62
N ASP A 53 4.16 3.55 3.61
CA ASP A 53 3.61 3.41 2.25
C ASP A 53 2.40 2.46 2.18
N ASN A 54 2.31 1.51 3.13
CA ASN A 54 1.25 0.49 3.18
C ASN A 54 0.21 0.75 4.29
N SER A 55 0.27 1.91 4.98
CA SER A 55 -0.62 2.23 6.11
C SER A 55 -0.65 1.17 7.21
N VAL A 56 0.48 0.48 7.42
CA VAL A 56 0.66 -0.54 8.45
C VAL A 56 1.08 0.13 9.76
N ASN A 57 0.44 -0.25 10.85
CA ASN A 57 0.76 0.29 12.17
C ASN A 57 2.13 -0.22 12.63
N LEU A 58 3.11 0.69 12.71
CA LEU A 58 4.47 0.34 13.13
C LEU A 58 4.53 -0.23 14.56
N ASN A 59 3.69 0.25 15.48
CA ASN A 59 3.64 -0.31 16.83
C ASN A 59 3.15 -1.76 16.82
N TRP A 60 2.09 -2.07 16.05
CA TRP A 60 1.65 -3.44 15.86
C TRP A 60 2.72 -4.27 15.15
N LEU A 61 3.40 -3.72 14.14
CA LEU A 61 4.44 -4.40 13.36
C LEU A 61 5.69 -4.72 14.19
N LEU A 62 6.01 -3.92 15.20
CA LEU A 62 7.17 -4.13 16.07
C LEU A 62 6.82 -4.97 17.30
N THR A 63 5.66 -4.76 17.90
CA THR A 63 5.29 -5.32 19.22
C THR A 63 4.21 -6.41 19.18
N GLY A 64 3.30 -6.35 18.20
CA GLY A 64 2.21 -7.30 17.98
C GLY A 64 0.97 -6.89 18.76
N LYS A 65 0.96 -5.66 19.28
CA LYS A 65 -0.12 -5.10 20.08
C LYS A 65 -0.89 -4.06 19.26
N GLY A 66 -2.21 -4.05 19.41
CA GLY A 66 -3.11 -3.17 18.67
C GLY A 66 -3.51 -3.75 17.32
N GLU A 67 -3.91 -2.89 16.40
CA GLU A 67 -4.39 -3.27 15.08
C GLU A 67 -3.28 -3.22 14.02
N PRO A 68 -3.29 -4.14 13.03
CA PRO A 68 -2.27 -4.20 11.99
C PRO A 68 -2.25 -2.98 11.07
N TYR A 69 -3.40 -2.34 10.89
CA TYR A 69 -3.54 -1.16 10.06
C TYR A 69 -3.83 0.06 10.94
N LEU A 70 -3.35 1.21 10.48
CA LEU A 70 -3.72 2.48 11.11
C LEU A 70 -5.23 2.70 10.88
N SER A 71 -6.03 2.66 11.94
CA SER A 71 -7.40 3.16 11.90
C SER A 71 -7.34 4.67 11.73
N ALA A 72 -8.27 5.25 10.97
CA ALA A 72 -8.34 6.69 10.72
C ALA A 72 -8.62 7.54 11.98
N VAL A 73 -8.51 6.95 13.18
CA VAL A 73 -8.97 7.53 14.44
C VAL A 73 -8.01 7.18 15.57
N GLU A 74 -6.83 7.80 15.61
CA GLU A 74 -6.17 8.11 16.90
C GLU A 74 -5.53 9.51 16.83
N ASN A 75 -6.19 10.46 17.49
CA ASN A 75 -5.89 11.89 17.51
C ASN A 75 -4.76 12.23 18.49
N GLY A 76 -3.85 13.13 18.09
CA GLY A 76 -2.91 13.75 19.02
C GLY A 76 -1.78 14.57 18.42
N SER A 77 -2.11 15.63 17.68
CA SER A 77 -1.25 16.77 17.31
C SER A 77 -0.42 16.65 16.01
N LYS A 78 -0.70 17.61 15.11
CA LYS A 78 0.01 17.97 13.86
C LYS A 78 -0.28 17.17 12.60
N PHE A 79 -1.55 17.07 12.18
CA PHE A 79 -1.84 17.01 10.74
C PHE A 79 -3.18 17.68 10.42
N GLN A 80 -3.23 19.00 10.48
CA GLN A 80 -4.42 19.78 10.11
C GLN A 80 -4.69 19.82 8.59
N ASN A 81 -4.08 18.97 7.76
CA ASN A 81 -4.31 18.98 6.29
C ASN A 81 -4.09 17.61 5.62
N ILE A 82 -4.59 16.50 6.20
CA ILE A 82 -4.51 15.17 5.53
C ILE A 82 -5.70 14.89 4.61
N VAL A 83 -6.84 15.57 4.77
CA VAL A 83 -8.04 15.34 3.93
C VAL A 83 -7.81 15.73 2.45
N GLU A 84 -6.70 16.39 2.11
CA GLU A 84 -6.47 16.91 0.76
C GLU A 84 -5.58 16.01 -0.13
N LEU A 85 -4.88 14.99 0.36
CA LEU A 85 -3.72 14.47 -0.39
C LEU A 85 -3.72 13.01 -0.89
N GLU A 86 -4.74 12.19 -0.65
CA GLU A 86 -4.80 10.88 -1.34
C GLU A 86 -5.35 10.98 -2.78
N HIS A 87 -6.29 11.89 -3.05
CA HIS A 87 -6.89 12.01 -4.37
C HIS A 87 -6.15 12.96 -5.34
N LEU A 88 -5.24 13.80 -4.82
CA LEU A 88 -4.55 14.82 -5.60
C LEU A 88 -3.52 14.22 -6.58
N SER A 89 -2.96 13.05 -6.26
CA SER A 89 -2.09 12.25 -7.14
C SER A 89 -2.84 11.70 -8.37
N ILE A 90 -4.13 11.36 -8.19
CA ILE A 90 -5.02 10.87 -9.25
C ILE A 90 -5.45 12.05 -10.13
N VAL A 91 -5.87 13.17 -9.53
CA VAL A 91 -6.34 14.35 -10.29
C VAL A 91 -5.23 14.99 -11.14
N LYS A 92 -3.97 14.93 -10.69
CA LYS A 92 -2.82 15.46 -11.44
C LYS A 92 -2.49 14.65 -12.70
N THR A 93 -2.69 13.34 -12.68
CA THR A 93 -2.33 12.43 -13.79
C THR A 93 -3.42 12.30 -14.86
N PHE A 94 -4.66 12.69 -14.57
CA PHE A 94 -5.75 12.67 -15.55
C PHE A 94 -5.59 13.78 -16.59
N LYS A 95 -5.63 13.40 -17.88
CA LYS A 95 -5.62 14.35 -19.02
C LYS A 95 -6.87 15.23 -19.04
N ASN A 96 -8.03 14.67 -18.67
CA ASN A 96 -9.28 15.42 -18.55
C ASN A 96 -9.50 15.85 -17.09
N LYS A 97 -9.35 17.14 -16.82
CA LYS A 97 -9.47 17.72 -15.48
C LYS A 97 -10.91 17.78 -14.97
N SER A 98 -11.91 17.87 -15.86
CA SER A 98 -13.32 17.86 -15.48
C SER A 98 -13.74 16.49 -14.96
N LEU A 99 -13.37 15.43 -15.69
CA LEU A 99 -13.66 14.05 -15.31
C LEU A 99 -12.96 13.66 -14.00
N ALA A 100 -11.73 14.13 -13.79
CA ALA A 100 -10.98 13.89 -12.56
C ALA A 100 -11.67 14.52 -11.34
N LYS A 101 -12.22 15.73 -11.50
CA LYS A 101 -12.97 16.43 -10.45
C LYS A 101 -14.26 15.68 -10.13
N GLU A 102 -14.99 15.25 -11.15
CA GLU A 102 -16.24 14.49 -10.97
C GLU A 102 -15.99 13.15 -10.26
N LEU A 103 -14.95 12.41 -10.67
CA LEU A 103 -14.55 11.18 -10.01
C LEU A 103 -14.19 11.40 -8.54
N ASN A 104 -13.47 12.47 -8.23
CA ASN A 104 -13.09 12.80 -6.86
C ASN A 104 -14.32 13.07 -5.97
N GLU A 105 -15.28 13.81 -6.49
CA GLU A 105 -16.52 14.11 -5.76
C GLU A 105 -17.39 12.86 -5.56
N ILE A 106 -17.40 11.94 -6.53
CA ILE A 106 -18.07 10.63 -6.38
C ILE A 106 -17.39 9.81 -5.28
N LEU A 107 -16.05 9.74 -5.27
CA LEU A 107 -15.30 8.98 -4.26
C LEU A 107 -15.51 9.53 -2.85
N LYS A 108 -15.52 10.86 -2.67
CA LYS A 108 -15.85 11.50 -1.39
C LYS A 108 -17.24 11.15 -0.91
N LYS A 109 -18.24 11.18 -1.81
CA LYS A 109 -19.62 10.82 -1.46
C LYS A 109 -19.74 9.35 -1.07
N ILE A 110 -18.98 8.45 -1.68
CA ILE A 110 -18.96 7.02 -1.34
C ILE A 110 -18.28 6.82 0.02
N GLU A 111 -17.19 7.54 0.29
CA GLU A 111 -16.49 7.52 1.58
C GLU A 111 -17.39 7.99 2.73
N ASP A 112 -18.20 9.02 2.50
CA ASP A 112 -19.12 9.57 3.50
C ASP A 112 -20.29 8.61 3.86
N ILE A 113 -20.59 7.66 2.97
CA ILE A 113 -21.68 6.68 3.17
C ILE A 113 -21.21 5.50 4.03
N ASP A 114 -20.10 4.85 3.65
CA ASP A 114 -19.44 3.78 4.42
C ASP A 114 -18.09 3.42 3.77
N GLY A 115 -17.02 3.43 4.56
CA GLY A 115 -15.66 3.11 4.11
C GLY A 115 -15.51 1.70 3.50
N GLU A 116 -16.43 0.76 3.78
CA GLU A 116 -16.46 -0.55 3.14
C GLU A 116 -16.74 -0.47 1.63
N HIS A 117 -17.67 0.38 1.20
CA HIS A 117 -18.00 0.56 -0.22
C HIS A 117 -16.85 1.22 -0.99
N LEU A 118 -16.12 2.13 -0.34
CA LEU A 118 -14.91 2.71 -0.94
C LEU A 118 -13.85 1.64 -1.21
N ARG A 119 -13.70 0.65 -0.33
CA ARG A 119 -12.76 -0.47 -0.52
C ARG A 119 -13.16 -1.34 -1.72
N GLU A 120 -14.45 -1.67 -1.86
CA GLU A 120 -14.96 -2.43 -3.00
C GLU A 120 -14.71 -1.68 -4.32
N VAL A 121 -15.03 -0.39 -4.36
CA VAL A 121 -14.80 0.46 -5.54
C VAL A 121 -13.31 0.56 -5.89
N LYS A 122 -12.43 0.75 -4.89
CA LYS A 122 -10.97 0.74 -5.10
C LYS A 122 -10.50 -0.61 -5.66
N GLY A 123 -11.05 -1.73 -5.19
CA GLY A 123 -10.75 -3.08 -5.68
C GLY A 123 -11.16 -3.29 -7.15
N LEU A 124 -12.38 -2.89 -7.51
CA LEU A 124 -12.88 -2.97 -8.88
C LEU A 124 -12.06 -2.10 -9.84
N LEU A 125 -11.72 -0.87 -9.43
CA LEU A 125 -10.88 0.03 -10.23
C LEU A 125 -9.49 -0.55 -10.48
N ARG A 126 -8.85 -1.18 -9.48
CA ARG A 126 -7.55 -1.85 -9.67
C ARG A 126 -7.65 -3.02 -10.65
N SER A 127 -8.67 -3.86 -10.51
CA SER A 127 -8.91 -4.99 -11.42
C SER A 127 -9.10 -4.52 -12.87
N GLU A 128 -9.92 -3.49 -13.07
CA GLU A 128 -10.19 -2.92 -14.38
C GLU A 128 -8.95 -2.25 -14.99
N LEU A 129 -8.15 -1.54 -14.18
CA LEU A 129 -6.88 -0.97 -14.62
C LEU A 129 -5.89 -2.05 -15.06
N SER A 130 -5.77 -3.14 -14.30
CA SER A 130 -4.93 -4.29 -14.69
C SER A 130 -5.43 -4.92 -16.00
N ARG A 131 -6.76 -5.01 -16.20
CA ARG A 131 -7.37 -5.52 -17.43
C ARG A 131 -7.08 -4.63 -18.64
N LEU A 132 -7.21 -3.31 -18.48
CA LEU A 132 -6.93 -2.33 -19.53
C LEU A 132 -5.43 -2.29 -19.87
N GLN A 133 -4.54 -2.32 -18.88
CA GLN A 133 -3.09 -2.39 -19.10
C GLN A 133 -2.67 -3.68 -19.81
N GLY A 134 -3.25 -4.83 -19.42
CA GLY A 134 -3.03 -6.09 -20.13
C GLY A 134 -3.52 -6.08 -21.59
N SER A 135 -4.60 -5.35 -21.86
CA SER A 135 -5.15 -5.17 -23.21
C SER A 135 -4.32 -4.22 -24.07
N VAL A 136 -3.75 -3.17 -23.48
CA VAL A 136 -2.81 -2.24 -24.14
C VAL A 136 -1.53 -2.98 -24.54
N SER A 137 -1.01 -3.85 -23.67
CA SER A 137 0.21 -4.63 -23.95
C SER A 137 0.04 -5.65 -25.09
N LYS A 138 -1.17 -6.24 -25.24
CA LYS A 138 -1.51 -7.15 -26.36
C LYS A 138 -1.72 -6.42 -27.69
N LYS A 139 -2.25 -5.19 -27.70
CA LYS A 139 -2.39 -4.38 -28.92
C LYS A 139 -1.05 -3.88 -29.46
N THR A 140 -0.10 -3.52 -28.59
CA THR A 140 1.23 -3.07 -29.00
C THR A 140 2.11 -4.18 -29.60
N SER A 141 1.85 -5.46 -29.28
CA SER A 141 2.59 -6.58 -29.90
C SER A 141 2.05 -6.99 -31.27
N LEU A 142 0.77 -6.71 -31.58
CA LEU A 142 0.20 -7.01 -32.91
C LEU A 142 0.49 -5.94 -33.97
N ALA A 143 0.82 -4.71 -33.57
CA ALA A 143 1.15 -3.63 -34.51
C ALA A 143 2.61 -3.61 -35.00
N ARG A 144 3.43 -4.60 -34.60
CA ARG A 144 4.86 -4.73 -34.99
C ARG A 144 5.13 -5.97 -35.87
N LYS A 145 4.10 -6.59 -36.44
CA LYS A 145 4.23 -7.64 -37.45
C LYS A 145 3.74 -7.13 -38.80
#